data_AF-A0A4Y1ZU43-F1
#
_entry.id   AF-A0A4Y1ZU43-F1
#
_cell.length_a   1.000
_cell.length_b   1.000
_cell.length_c   1.000
_cell.angle_alpha   90.00
_cell.angle_beta   90.00
_cell.angle_gamma   90.00
#
_symmetry.space_group_name_H-M   'P 1'
#
loop_
_entity.id
_entity.type
_entity.pdbx_description
1 polymer ?
#
loop_
_entity_poly.entity_id
_entity_poly.type
_entity_poly.pdbx_seq_one_letter_code
_entity_poly.pdbx_strand_id
1 'polypeptide(L)'
;MASKRKRLNLKEKHVKLRETSEIDEVLMKWFRSARAKNIPVSDVLLQEKARELGESMGLETFKASNGWMEKFRTRHNIFFKQICAKKNL
;
A
#
# COMPACT_ATOMS: atom_id res chain seq x y z
N MET A 1 4.29 26.11 9.77
CA MET A 1 3.23 25.67 8.83
C MET A 1 2.30 24.69 9.55
N ALA A 2 1.16 25.15 10.07
CA ALA A 2 0.22 24.29 10.77
C ALA A 2 -0.66 23.55 9.75
N SER A 3 -0.38 22.27 9.52
CA SER A 3 -1.28 21.38 8.78
C SER A 3 -2.60 21.31 9.53
N LYS A 4 -3.62 22.05 9.05
CA LYS A 4 -5.02 21.93 9.46
C LYS A 4 -5.44 20.49 9.23
N ARG A 5 -5.43 19.66 10.28
CA ARG A 5 -6.14 18.38 10.28
C ARG A 5 -7.64 18.71 10.14
N LYS A 6 -8.16 18.59 8.92
CA LYS A 6 -9.61 18.61 8.66
C LYS A 6 -10.26 17.59 9.62
N ARG A 7 -11.25 18.03 10.40
CA ARG A 7 -12.10 17.13 11.18
C ARG A 7 -12.86 16.25 10.19
N LEU A 8 -12.35 15.05 9.94
CA LEU A 8 -13.01 14.03 9.12
C LEU A 8 -14.21 13.47 9.88
N ASN A 9 -15.37 13.42 9.23
CA ASN A 9 -16.61 12.90 9.79
C ASN A 9 -16.45 11.39 10.10
N LEU A 10 -17.08 10.90 11.17
CA LEU A 10 -16.98 9.48 11.58
C LEU A 10 -17.48 8.52 10.48
N LYS A 11 -18.47 8.95 9.69
CA LYS A 11 -18.99 8.19 8.55
C LYS A 11 -17.95 8.05 7.43
N GLU A 12 -17.26 9.13 7.07
CA GLU A 12 -16.19 9.11 6.07
C GLU A 12 -15.01 8.26 6.51
N LYS A 13 -14.69 8.25 7.81
CA LYS A 13 -13.65 7.38 8.37
C LYS A 13 -13.98 5.90 8.20
N HIS A 14 -15.23 5.51 8.47
CA HIS A 14 -15.66 4.11 8.32
C HIS A 14 -15.65 3.65 6.86
N VAL A 15 -16.11 4.49 5.93
CA VAL A 15 -16.06 4.19 4.49
C VAL A 15 -14.61 4.05 4.04
N LYS A 16 -13.74 5.00 4.42
CA LYS A 16 -12.31 4.97 4.10
C LYS A 16 -11.57 3.76 4.64
N LEU A 17 -11.93 3.32 5.85
CA LEU A 17 -11.37 2.09 6.42
C LEU A 17 -11.78 0.86 5.59
N ARG A 18 -13.05 0.76 5.17
CA ARG A 18 -13.54 -0.34 4.33
C ARG A 18 -12.87 -0.35 2.96
N GLU A 19 -12.79 0.79 2.28
CA GLU A 19 -12.13 0.94 0.97
C GLU A 19 -10.65 0.51 1.04
N THR A 20 -9.94 0.92 2.11
CA THR A 20 -8.53 0.51 2.29
C THR A 20 -8.37 -0.97 2.64
N SER A 21 -9.40 -1.62 3.19
CA SER A 21 -9.37 -3.05 3.52
C SER A 21 -9.54 -3.92 2.27
N GLU A 22 -10.39 -3.49 1.34
CA GLU A 22 -10.61 -4.21 0.08
C GLU A 22 -9.34 -4.22 -0.79
N ILE A 23 -8.67 -3.06 -0.91
CA ILE A 23 -7.38 -2.97 -1.62
C ILE A 23 -6.30 -3.81 -0.92
N ASP A 24 -6.25 -3.80 0.41
CA ASP A 24 -5.30 -4.59 1.21
C ASP A 24 -5.44 -6.09 0.90
N GLU A 25 -6.66 -6.63 0.87
CA GLU A 25 -6.92 -8.03 0.55
C GLU A 25 -6.56 -8.40 -0.90
N VAL A 26 -6.96 -7.57 -1.87
CA VAL A 26 -6.71 -7.84 -3.30
C VAL A 26 -5.21 -7.72 -3.61
N LEU A 27 -4.54 -6.72 -3.05
CA LEU A 27 -3.09 -6.56 -3.20
C LEU A 27 -2.34 -7.76 -2.61
N MET A 28 -2.76 -8.27 -1.46
CA MET A 28 -2.13 -9.46 -0.86
C MET A 28 -2.35 -10.73 -1.70
N LYS A 29 -3.54 -10.92 -2.27
CA LYS A 29 -3.79 -12.03 -3.21
C LYS A 29 -2.89 -11.95 -4.44
N TRP A 30 -2.73 -10.76 -5.01
CA TRP A 30 -1.82 -10.53 -6.12
C TRP A 30 -0.37 -10.82 -5.72
N PHE A 31 0.08 -10.31 -4.57
CA PHE A 31 1.45 -10.51 -4.08
C PHE A 31 1.78 -11.99 -3.88
N ARG A 32 0.86 -12.76 -3.27
CA ARG A 32 1.00 -14.22 -3.12
C ARG A 32 1.10 -14.92 -4.48
N SER A 33 0.28 -14.51 -5.44
CA SER A 33 0.30 -15.06 -6.80
C SER A 33 1.60 -14.75 -7.54
N ALA A 34 2.14 -13.54 -7.37
CA ALA A 34 3.43 -13.16 -7.93
C ALA A 34 4.58 -13.99 -7.33
N ARG A 35 4.58 -14.18 -6.00
CA ARG A 35 5.58 -15.02 -5.32
C ARG A 35 5.49 -16.50 -5.72
N ALA A 36 4.28 -17.03 -5.88
CA ALA A 36 4.08 -18.41 -6.36
C ALA A 36 4.64 -18.63 -7.78
N LYS A 37 4.68 -17.56 -8.59
CA LYS A 37 5.29 -17.54 -9.93
C LYS A 37 6.80 -17.22 -9.91
N ASN A 38 7.43 -17.16 -8.74
CA ASN A 38 8.82 -16.74 -8.55
C ASN A 38 9.14 -15.35 -9.12
N ILE A 39 8.13 -14.46 -9.21
CA ILE A 39 8.33 -13.10 -9.67
C ILE A 39 8.87 -12.27 -8.49
N PRO A 40 10.05 -11.64 -8.63
CA PRO A 40 10.56 -10.73 -7.62
C PRO A 40 9.66 -9.47 -7.60
N VAL A 41 8.98 -9.26 -6.48
CA VAL A 41 8.21 -8.04 -6.26
C VAL A 41 9.10 -7.05 -5.50
N SER A 42 9.29 -5.86 -6.05
CA SER A 42 9.95 -4.74 -5.35
C SER A 42 8.93 -3.90 -4.59
N ASP A 43 9.39 -3.06 -3.66
CA ASP A 43 8.53 -2.14 -2.92
C ASP A 43 7.80 -1.16 -3.86
N VAL A 44 8.51 -0.67 -4.88
CA VAL A 44 7.97 0.23 -5.90
C VAL A 44 6.87 -0.46 -6.69
N LEU A 45 7.11 -1.69 -7.17
CA LEU A 45 6.12 -2.45 -7.93
C LEU A 45 4.87 -2.76 -7.10
N LEU A 46 5.05 -3.08 -5.82
CA LEU A 46 3.93 -3.32 -4.90
C LEU A 46 3.11 -2.04 -4.68
N GLN A 47 3.76 -0.89 -4.56
CA GLN A 47 3.10 0.41 -4.40
C GLN A 47 2.35 0.85 -5.66
N GLU A 48 2.95 0.67 -6.84
CA GLU A 48 2.29 0.89 -8.12
C GLU A 48 1.06 0.00 -8.25
N LYS A 49 1.19 -1.29 -7.90
CA LYS A 49 0.06 -2.21 -7.99
C LYS A 49 -1.08 -1.82 -7.07
N ALA A 50 -0.78 -1.35 -5.85
CA ALA A 50 -1.79 -0.84 -4.94
C ALA A 50 -2.56 0.35 -5.52
N ARG A 51 -1.86 1.25 -6.23
CA ARG A 51 -2.47 2.40 -6.89
C ARG A 51 -3.39 1.97 -8.04
N GLU A 52 -2.92 1.08 -8.92
CA GLU A 52 -3.73 0.54 -10.02
C GLU A 52 -5.00 -0.14 -9.51
N LEU A 53 -4.91 -0.89 -8.40
CA LEU A 53 -6.07 -1.54 -7.78
C LEU A 53 -7.06 -0.51 -7.24
N GLY A 54 -6.59 0.55 -6.59
CA GLY A 54 -7.44 1.65 -6.14
C GLY A 54 -8.17 2.34 -7.31
N GLU A 55 -7.46 2.61 -8.40
CA GLU A 55 -8.06 3.20 -9.61
C GLU A 55 -9.08 2.24 -10.25
N SER A 56 -8.77 0.95 -10.34
CA SER A 56 -9.68 -0.07 -10.90
C SER A 56 -10.95 -0.28 -10.08
N MET A 57 -10.90 -0.02 -8.77
CA MET A 57 -12.06 -0.10 -7.86
C MET A 57 -12.85 1.21 -7.79
N GLY A 58 -12.46 2.25 -8.55
CA GLY A 58 -13.10 3.57 -8.49
C GLY A 58 -12.78 4.35 -7.21
N LEU A 59 -11.73 3.98 -6.49
CA LEU A 59 -11.33 4.56 -5.21
C LEU A 59 -10.35 5.72 -5.44
N GLU A 60 -10.83 6.80 -6.06
CA GLU A 60 -10.01 7.97 -6.42
C GLU A 60 -9.35 8.66 -5.20
N THR A 61 -9.93 8.46 -4.01
CA THR A 61 -9.38 9.02 -2.76
C THR A 61 -8.32 8.13 -2.11
N PHE A 62 -8.15 6.91 -2.62
CA PHE A 62 -7.12 6.00 -2.16
C PHE A 62 -5.75 6.53 -2.56
N LYS A 63 -4.83 6.51 -1.60
CA LYS A 63 -3.43 6.83 -1.84
C LYS A 63 -2.60 5.69 -1.29
N ALA A 64 -1.87 5.02 -2.18
CA ALA A 64 -0.77 4.13 -1.85
C ALA A 64 0.41 4.92 -1.25
N SER A 65 0.13 5.69 -0.19
CA SER A 65 1.10 6.51 0.52
C SER A 65 2.09 5.63 1.26
N ASN A 66 3.31 6.12 1.50
CA ASN A 66 4.33 5.37 2.24
C ASN A 66 3.81 4.86 3.58
N GLY A 67 3.07 5.69 4.34
CA GLY A 67 2.51 5.26 5.62
C GLY A 67 1.42 4.18 5.52
N TRP A 68 0.68 4.10 4.41
CA TRP A 68 -0.23 2.97 4.17
C TRP A 68 0.55 1.72 3.77
N MET A 69 1.55 1.85 2.88
CA MET A 69 2.42 0.74 2.45
C MET A 69 3.21 0.14 3.63
N GLU A 70 3.72 0.97 4.53
CA GLU A 70 4.35 0.53 5.77
C GLU A 70 3.41 -0.32 6.61
N LYS A 71 2.17 0.13 6.82
CA LYS A 71 1.15 -0.63 7.55
C LYS A 71 0.78 -1.92 6.85
N PHE A 72 0.60 -1.90 5.53
CA PHE A 72 0.34 -3.10 4.72
C PHE A 72 1.46 -4.14 4.91
N ARG A 73 2.72 -3.71 4.77
CA ARG A 73 3.90 -4.57 4.96
C ARG A 73 3.96 -5.14 6.38
N THR A 74 3.74 -4.31 7.40
CA THR A 74 3.73 -4.76 8.80
C THR A 74 2.60 -5.75 9.08
N ARG A 75 1.39 -5.52 8.55
CA ARG A 75 0.24 -6.44 8.72
C ARG A 75 0.49 -7.81 8.09
N HIS A 76 1.11 -7.83 6.91
CA HIS A 76 1.36 -9.06 6.14
C HIS A 76 2.76 -9.64 6.34
N ASN A 77 3.54 -9.06 7.25
CA ASN A 77 4.91 -9.46 7.56
C ASN A 77 5.82 -9.52 6.32
N ILE A 78 5.67 -8.53 5.41
CA ILE A 78 6.43 -8.41 4.17
C ILE A 78 7.67 -7.55 4.44
N PHE A 79 8.85 -8.17 4.32
CA PHE A 79 10.13 -7.47 4.45
C PHE A 79 10.83 -7.41 3.10
N PHE A 80 11.02 -6.21 2.58
CA PHE A 80 11.96 -5.98 1.49
C PHE A 80 13.35 -5.81 2.11
N LYS A 81 14.27 -6.71 1.76
CA LYS A 81 15.66 -6.60 2.19
C LYS A 81 16.24 -5.36 1.51
N GLN A 82 16.39 -4.26 2.24
CA GLN A 82 17.16 -3.13 1.72
C GLN A 82 18.60 -3.59 1.57
N ILE A 83 19.02 -3.81 0.33
CA ILE A 83 20.45 -3.90 0.04
C ILE A 83 20.96 -2.47 0.15
N CYS A 84 21.54 -2.14 1.31
CA CYS A 84 22.34 -0.94 1.46
C CYS A 84 23.51 -1.03 0.48
N ALA A 85 23.34 -0.43 -0.71
CA ALA A 85 24.45 -0.17 -1.59
C ALA A 85 25.30 0.92 -0.93
N LYS A 86 26.29 0.53 -0.13
CA LYS A 86 27.38 1.43 0.25
C LYS A 86 28.00 1.95 -1.05
N LYS A 87 27.68 3.19 -1.43
CA LYS A 87 28.53 3.95 -2.34
C LYS A 87 29.79 4.28 -1.54
N ASN A 88 30.80 3.41 -1.63
CA ASN A 88 32.16 3.81 -1.35
C ASN A 88 32.61 4.65 -2.55
N LEU A 89 32.65 5.96 -2.36
CA LEU A 89 33.52 6.87 -3.10
C LEU A 89 34.69 7.21 -2.18
#